data_AF-A0A444XDU6-F1
#
_entry.id   AF-A0A444XDU6-F1
#
_cell.length_a   1.000
_cell.length_b   1.000
_cell.length_c   1.000
_cell.angle_alpha   90.00
_cell.angle_beta   90.00
_cell.angle_gamma   90.00
#
_symmetry.space_group_name_H-M   'P 1'
#
loop_
_entity.id
_entity.type
_entity.pdbx_description
1 polymer ?
#
loop_
_entity_poly.entity_id
_entity_poly.type
_entity_poly.pdbx_seq_one_letter_code
_entity_poly.pdbx_strand_id
1 'polypeptide(L)'
;MADSNPSSGSPGETQNPIPDGNAPSESDLALDNLAQKVQESLSLERRHKFWETQPVGQFKDFVVAPDFDENDVEHWLLPKEDVVDSYLVESPETHEVTDFCSFYTLPSTILGNSNYSILKAAYSFYNVSTMTPLLQLMNDALIVAKQKDHDVFNALDVMQNEAFLKELKFGPGDGKLHYYLYNYRIRNGLKPSELGLVLL
;
A
#
# COMPACT_ATOMS: atom_id res chain seq x y z
N MET A 1 -50.12 5.12 -56.73
CA MET A 1 -49.91 4.65 -58.12
C MET A 1 -48.84 3.58 -58.02
N ALA A 2 -49.19 2.29 -58.08
CA ALA A 2 -49.31 1.48 -59.32
C ALA A 2 -48.00 1.57 -60.14
N ASP A 3 -47.31 0.52 -60.57
CA ASP A 3 -47.55 -0.92 -60.64
C ASP A 3 -46.21 -1.59 -61.07
N SER A 4 -46.09 -2.91 -60.83
CA SER A 4 -45.35 -3.97 -61.58
C SER A 4 -44.24 -3.60 -62.59
N ASN A 5 -43.11 -4.32 -62.74
CA ASN A 5 -42.97 -5.75 -63.13
C ASN A 5 -41.46 -6.18 -63.20
N PRO A 6 -41.03 -7.37 -63.66
CA PRO A 6 -40.00 -8.18 -63.00
C PRO A 6 -38.72 -8.46 -63.84
N SER A 7 -37.80 -9.20 -63.22
CA SER A 7 -36.79 -10.10 -63.81
C SER A 7 -35.75 -9.53 -64.80
N SER A 8 -34.48 -9.60 -64.40
CA SER A 8 -33.38 -9.91 -65.32
C SER A 8 -32.21 -10.54 -64.55
N GLY A 9 -31.66 -11.62 -65.09
CA GLY A 9 -30.65 -12.46 -64.46
C GLY A 9 -29.28 -11.80 -64.26
N SER A 10 -28.52 -12.43 -63.37
CA SER A 10 -27.15 -12.12 -62.98
C SER A 10 -26.16 -12.13 -64.16
N PRO A 11 -25.03 -11.40 -64.03
CA PRO A 11 -23.79 -12.14 -63.78
C PRO A 11 -22.81 -11.46 -62.82
N GLY A 12 -22.23 -12.28 -61.93
CA GLY A 12 -20.85 -12.17 -61.45
C GLY A 12 -20.51 -11.05 -60.47
N GLU A 13 -20.77 -11.26 -59.19
CA GLU A 13 -20.04 -10.55 -58.12
C GLU A 13 -18.61 -11.12 -58.02
N THR A 14 -17.61 -10.30 -58.30
CA THR A 14 -16.25 -10.51 -57.78
C THR A 14 -16.26 -10.23 -56.29
N GLN A 15 -16.26 -11.28 -55.47
CA GLN A 15 -16.02 -11.19 -54.03
C GLN A 15 -14.58 -10.72 -53.78
N ASN A 16 -14.45 -9.60 -53.07
CA ASN A 16 -13.22 -9.31 -52.33
C ASN A 16 -13.08 -10.35 -51.21
N PRO A 17 -11.92 -10.99 -51.01
CA PRO A 17 -11.74 -11.89 -49.88
C PRO A 17 -11.79 -11.09 -48.58
N ILE A 18 -12.65 -11.55 -47.67
CA ILE A 18 -12.66 -11.23 -46.25
C ILE A 18 -11.25 -11.57 -45.71
N PRO A 19 -10.61 -10.73 -44.88
CA PRO A 19 -9.39 -11.14 -44.20
C PRO A 19 -9.79 -12.19 -43.17
N ASP A 20 -9.51 -13.45 -43.48
CA ASP A 20 -9.61 -14.55 -42.53
C ASP A 20 -8.78 -14.18 -41.30
N GLY A 21 -9.47 -13.96 -40.18
CA GLY A 21 -8.86 -13.91 -38.87
C GLY A 21 -8.30 -15.29 -38.57
N ASN A 22 -7.03 -15.52 -38.91
CA ASN A 22 -6.30 -16.70 -38.48
C ASN A 22 -6.30 -16.72 -36.96
N ALA A 23 -6.95 -17.75 -36.39
CA ALA A 23 -6.75 -18.09 -34.99
C ALA A 23 -5.24 -18.30 -34.75
N PRO A 24 -4.71 -17.85 -33.59
CA PRO A 24 -3.28 -17.98 -33.32
C PRO A 24 -2.88 -19.45 -33.44
N SER A 25 -1.75 -19.73 -34.11
CA SER A 25 -1.27 -21.10 -34.24
C SER A 25 -0.91 -21.65 -32.85
N GLU A 26 -0.95 -22.98 -32.66
CA GLU A 26 -0.54 -23.59 -31.39
C GLU A 26 0.89 -23.19 -30.98
N SER A 27 1.76 -22.93 -31.96
CA SER A 27 3.10 -22.39 -31.73
C SER A 27 3.10 -20.95 -31.21
N ASP A 28 2.21 -20.09 -31.71
CA ASP A 28 2.10 -18.70 -31.24
C ASP A 28 1.57 -18.67 -29.80
N LEU A 29 0.57 -19.50 -29.50
CA LEU A 29 0.07 -19.68 -28.13
C LEU A 29 1.13 -20.24 -27.19
N ALA A 30 1.97 -21.17 -27.64
CA ALA A 30 3.06 -21.72 -26.85
C ALA A 30 4.15 -20.68 -26.55
N LEU A 31 4.47 -19.82 -27.53
CA LEU A 31 5.43 -18.73 -27.39
C LEU A 31 4.90 -17.64 -26.43
N ASP A 32 3.63 -17.28 -26.53
CA ASP A 32 3.01 -16.31 -25.63
C ASP A 32 2.95 -16.82 -24.19
N ASN A 33 2.61 -18.10 -24.00
CA ASN A 33 2.65 -18.75 -22.68
C ASN A 33 4.06 -18.81 -22.10
N LEU A 34 5.08 -19.01 -22.94
CA LEU A 34 6.48 -18.99 -22.50
C LEU A 34 6.92 -17.57 -22.14
N ALA A 35 6.57 -16.57 -22.94
CA ALA A 35 6.85 -15.18 -22.67
C ALA A 35 6.17 -14.71 -21.37
N GLN A 36 4.93 -15.12 -21.15
CA GLN A 36 4.21 -14.86 -19.90
C GLN A 36 4.90 -15.53 -18.70
N LYS A 37 5.30 -16.80 -18.81
CA LYS A 37 6.04 -17.50 -17.74
C LYS A 37 7.38 -16.87 -17.44
N VAL A 38 8.10 -16.39 -18.46
CA VAL A 38 9.38 -15.69 -18.28
C VAL A 38 9.16 -14.32 -17.63
N GLN A 39 8.11 -13.60 -18.02
CA GLN A 39 7.74 -12.33 -17.39
C GLN A 39 7.32 -12.53 -15.92
N GLU A 40 6.52 -13.57 -15.64
CA GLU A 40 6.14 -13.97 -14.29
C GLU A 40 7.37 -14.38 -13.48
N SER A 41 8.31 -15.17 -14.03
CA SER A 41 9.53 -15.55 -13.31
C SER A 41 10.45 -14.36 -13.04
N LEU A 42 10.60 -13.43 -13.98
CA LEU A 42 11.38 -12.20 -13.81
C LEU A 42 10.70 -11.20 -12.86
N SER A 43 9.38 -11.30 -12.69
CA SER A 43 8.62 -10.56 -11.67
C SER A 43 8.76 -11.19 -10.29
N LEU A 44 8.78 -12.52 -10.21
CA LEU A 44 9.03 -13.31 -8.98
C LEU A 44 10.45 -13.07 -8.45
N GLU A 45 11.46 -12.99 -9.31
CA GLU A 45 12.83 -12.61 -8.91
C GLU A 45 12.94 -11.15 -8.40
N ARG A 46 11.97 -10.29 -8.75
CA ARG A 46 11.85 -8.92 -8.26
C ARG A 46 10.86 -8.75 -7.12
N ARG A 47 10.12 -9.80 -6.74
CA ARG A 47 9.24 -9.76 -5.59
C ARG A 47 10.09 -9.79 -4.33
N HIS A 48 10.16 -8.63 -3.68
CA HIS A 48 10.71 -8.48 -2.34
C HIS A 48 10.04 -9.47 -1.36
N LYS A 49 10.82 -10.12 -0.48
CA LYS A 49 10.29 -11.12 0.49
C LYS A 49 9.07 -10.62 1.29
N PHE A 50 9.01 -9.32 1.53
CA PHE A 50 7.87 -8.58 2.10
C PHE A 50 6.49 -9.01 1.57
N TRP A 51 6.39 -9.38 0.29
CA TRP A 51 5.14 -9.71 -0.39
C TRP A 51 4.51 -11.03 0.07
N GLU A 52 5.32 -11.94 0.60
CA GLU A 52 4.89 -13.28 1.00
C GLU A 52 5.07 -13.53 2.51
N THR A 53 5.96 -12.77 3.16
CA THR A 53 6.23 -12.83 4.60
C THR A 53 5.56 -11.66 5.33
N GLN A 54 4.23 -11.77 5.40
CA GLN A 54 3.26 -11.00 6.18
C GLN A 54 3.77 -9.82 7.03
N PRO A 55 3.35 -8.62 6.62
CA PRO A 55 2.64 -7.68 7.51
C PRO A 55 1.15 -7.51 7.16
N VAL A 56 0.70 -8.04 6.01
CA VAL A 56 -0.68 -7.90 5.50
C VAL A 56 -1.72 -8.59 6.39
N GLY A 57 -1.32 -9.63 7.12
CA GLY A 57 -2.20 -10.44 7.95
C GLY A 57 -2.70 -9.68 9.17
N GLN A 58 -1.90 -8.76 9.73
CA GLN A 58 -2.29 -7.98 10.91
C GLN A 58 -3.35 -6.92 10.60
N PHE A 59 -3.41 -6.40 9.36
CA PHE A 59 -4.43 -5.40 9.01
C PHE A 59 -5.84 -5.98 8.96
N LYS A 60 -5.98 -7.30 8.74
CA LYS A 60 -7.28 -8.00 8.74
C LYS A 60 -7.89 -8.16 10.13
N ASP A 61 -7.12 -7.89 11.20
CA ASP A 61 -7.59 -7.97 12.58
C ASP A 61 -8.39 -6.72 13.01
N PHE A 62 -8.33 -5.63 12.24
CA PHE A 62 -9.06 -4.40 12.52
C PHE A 62 -10.44 -4.37 11.84
N VAL A 63 -11.37 -3.61 12.43
CA VAL A 63 -12.74 -3.48 11.89
C VAL A 63 -12.76 -2.60 10.64
N VAL A 64 -11.88 -1.60 10.59
CA VAL A 64 -11.67 -0.75 9.41
C VAL A 64 -10.18 -0.64 9.17
N ALA A 65 -9.73 -1.13 8.03
CA ALA A 65 -8.36 -1.07 7.54
C ALA A 65 -8.37 -1.02 6.01
N PRO A 66 -7.31 -0.50 5.38
CA PRO A 66 -7.15 -0.65 3.95
C PRO A 66 -6.92 -2.12 3.57
N ASP A 67 -7.51 -2.54 2.46
CA ASP A 67 -7.20 -3.82 1.81
C ASP A 67 -6.16 -3.55 0.73
N PHE A 68 -4.88 -3.59 1.11
CA PHE A 68 -3.78 -3.23 0.21
C PHE A 68 -3.44 -4.37 -0.75
N ASP A 69 -3.30 -4.02 -2.04
CA ASP A 69 -2.64 -4.87 -3.02
C ASP A 69 -1.12 -4.58 -3.12
N GLU A 70 -0.45 -5.25 -4.05
CA GLU A 70 1.00 -5.06 -4.27
C GLU A 70 1.35 -3.64 -4.73
N ASN A 71 0.52 -3.02 -5.57
CA ASN A 71 0.76 -1.67 -6.05
C ASN A 71 0.55 -0.65 -4.93
N ASP A 72 -0.43 -0.87 -4.05
CA ASP A 72 -0.68 0.00 -2.90
C ASP A 72 0.51 0.00 -1.95
N VAL A 73 1.02 -1.17 -1.58
CA VAL A 73 2.22 -1.25 -0.73
C VAL A 73 3.43 -0.63 -1.43
N GLU A 74 3.63 -0.88 -2.73
CA GLU A 74 4.73 -0.27 -3.47
C GLU A 74 4.63 1.26 -3.41
N HIS A 75 3.43 1.79 -3.60
CA HIS A 75 3.16 3.22 -3.60
C HIS A 75 3.32 3.85 -2.21
N TRP A 76 2.77 3.20 -1.17
CA TRP A 76 2.66 3.77 0.17
C TRP A 76 3.84 3.45 1.08
N LEU A 77 4.48 2.29 0.90
CA LEU A 77 5.41 1.74 1.89
C LEU A 77 6.84 1.54 1.36
N LEU A 78 7.12 1.60 0.06
CA LEU A 78 8.52 1.58 -0.37
C LEU A 78 9.23 2.87 0.08
N PRO A 79 10.43 2.76 0.70
CA PRO A 79 11.15 3.93 1.19
C PRO A 79 11.38 4.96 0.09
N LYS A 80 11.03 6.20 0.39
CA LYS A 80 11.28 7.37 -0.45
C LYS A 80 11.82 8.47 0.44
N GLU A 81 13.04 8.92 0.11
CA GLU A 81 13.76 9.94 0.87
C GLU A 81 12.88 11.17 1.14
N ASP A 82 12.88 11.61 2.41
CA ASP A 82 12.07 12.72 2.94
C ASP A 82 10.55 12.62 2.70
N VAL A 83 10.02 11.41 2.40
CA VAL A 83 8.59 11.16 2.24
C VAL A 83 8.14 10.04 3.18
N VAL A 84 8.62 8.82 2.97
CA VAL A 84 8.25 7.65 3.78
C VAL A 84 9.47 6.79 4.03
N ASP A 85 9.60 6.33 5.26
CA ASP A 85 10.63 5.44 5.72
C ASP A 85 10.00 4.15 6.22
N SER A 86 10.57 3.03 5.78
CA SER A 86 10.06 1.68 6.01
C SER A 86 11.22 0.73 6.28
N TYR A 87 11.08 -0.07 7.32
CA TYR A 87 12.12 -0.98 7.79
C TYR A 87 11.56 -2.36 8.08
N LEU A 88 12.40 -3.36 7.87
CA LEU A 88 12.10 -4.75 8.13
C LEU A 88 13.05 -5.31 9.16
N VAL A 89 12.52 -6.16 10.03
CA VAL A 89 13.32 -7.01 10.89
C VAL A 89 13.44 -8.35 10.19
N GLU A 90 14.68 -8.72 9.86
CA GLU A 90 15.00 -10.03 9.29
C GLU A 90 15.66 -10.90 10.37
N SER A 91 15.16 -12.12 10.53
CA SER A 91 15.78 -13.11 11.40
C SER A 91 17.21 -13.40 10.92
N PRO A 92 18.24 -13.25 11.77
CA PRO A 92 19.62 -13.54 11.37
C PRO A 92 19.87 -15.03 11.11
N GLU A 93 18.96 -15.90 11.57
CA GLU A 93 19.09 -17.36 11.49
C GLU A 93 18.33 -17.91 10.27
N THR A 94 17.09 -17.46 10.07
CA THR A 94 16.20 -17.99 9.01
C THR A 94 16.15 -17.09 7.78
N HIS A 95 16.61 -15.84 7.86
CA HIS A 95 16.47 -14.83 6.81
C HIS A 95 15.01 -14.54 6.41
N GLU A 96 14.07 -14.85 7.30
CA GLU A 96 12.66 -14.50 7.16
C GLU A 96 12.42 -13.12 7.75
N VAL A 97 11.52 -12.36 7.13
CA VAL A 97 11.04 -11.09 7.68
C VAL A 97 10.04 -11.42 8.78
N THR A 98 10.25 -10.84 9.96
CA THR A 98 9.44 -11.09 11.15
C THR A 98 8.59 -9.88 11.52
N ASP A 99 9.13 -8.67 11.36
CA ASP A 99 8.48 -7.45 11.81
C ASP A 99 8.70 -6.31 10.80
N PHE A 100 7.83 -5.31 10.85
CA PHE A 100 7.85 -4.15 9.97
C PHE A 100 7.52 -2.88 10.75
N CYS A 101 8.21 -1.78 10.47
CA CYS A 101 7.83 -0.46 10.98
C CYS A 101 7.99 0.61 9.91
N SER A 102 7.14 1.64 9.98
CA SER A 102 7.18 2.74 9.03
C SER A 102 6.71 4.06 9.64
N PHE A 103 7.23 5.15 9.07
CA PHE A 103 6.81 6.51 9.38
C PHE A 103 6.96 7.41 8.15
N TYR A 104 6.11 8.42 8.04
CA TYR A 104 6.21 9.42 6.97
C TYR A 104 6.71 10.76 7.52
N THR A 105 7.41 11.50 6.66
CA THR A 105 7.94 12.83 6.98
C THR A 105 6.91 13.88 6.57
N LEU A 106 6.47 14.70 7.52
CA LEU A 106 5.57 15.82 7.26
C LEU A 106 6.07 17.06 8.00
N PRO A 107 6.84 17.94 7.33
CA PRO A 107 7.37 19.13 7.95
C PRO A 107 6.29 20.20 8.14
N SER A 108 6.36 20.91 9.26
CA SER A 108 5.46 22.04 9.58
C SER A 108 6.22 23.35 9.56
N THR A 109 5.65 24.39 8.96
CA THR A 109 6.20 25.75 9.04
C THR A 109 6.02 26.33 10.45
N ILE A 110 7.11 26.80 11.04
CA ILE A 110 7.10 27.47 12.34
C ILE A 110 6.83 28.96 12.10
N LEU A 111 5.67 29.43 12.54
CA LEU A 111 5.26 30.83 12.39
C LEU A 111 5.84 31.69 13.53
N GLY A 112 6.42 32.84 13.17
CA GLY A 112 6.83 33.86 14.14
C GLY A 112 8.04 33.51 15.02
N ASN A 113 8.90 32.57 14.60
CA ASN A 113 10.13 32.22 15.30
C ASN A 113 11.36 32.73 14.51
N SER A 114 12.27 33.44 15.18
CA SER A 114 13.46 34.04 14.54
C SER A 114 14.60 33.05 14.27
N ASN A 115 14.60 31.91 14.97
CA ASN A 115 15.72 30.97 15.00
C ASN A 115 15.42 29.70 14.18
N TYR A 116 14.15 29.33 14.06
CA TYR A 116 13.71 28.11 13.38
C TYR A 116 12.50 28.40 12.48
N SER A 117 12.50 27.86 11.26
CA SER A 117 11.43 28.06 10.27
C SER A 117 10.64 26.79 9.98
N ILE A 118 11.20 25.61 10.25
CA ILE A 118 10.60 24.30 9.95
C ILE A 118 10.76 23.40 11.17
N LEU A 119 9.71 22.64 11.48
CA LEU A 119 9.72 21.50 12.39
C LEU A 119 9.67 20.23 11.53
N LYS A 120 10.74 19.42 11.51
CA LYS A 120 10.76 18.15 10.77
C LYS A 120 10.13 17.06 11.63
N ALA A 121 8.86 16.77 11.39
CA ALA A 121 8.11 15.78 12.16
C ALA A 121 7.98 14.45 11.40
N ALA A 122 8.26 13.35 12.11
CA ALA A 122 7.91 12.00 11.66
C ALA A 122 6.54 11.65 12.22
N TYR A 123 5.72 10.96 11.43
CA TYR A 123 4.42 10.45 11.86
C TYR A 123 4.41 8.93 11.68
N SER A 124 4.15 8.21 12.77
CA SER A 124 4.00 6.75 12.74
C SER A 124 2.93 6.36 11.74
N PHE A 125 3.26 5.44 10.84
CA PHE A 125 2.37 5.02 9.78
C PHE A 125 1.81 3.63 10.07
N TYR A 126 2.47 2.58 9.60
CA TYR A 126 2.06 1.20 9.84
C TYR A 126 3.19 0.41 10.48
N ASN A 127 2.87 -0.33 11.55
CA ASN A 127 3.83 -1.14 12.29
C ASN A 127 3.23 -2.51 12.59
N VAL A 128 4.00 -3.56 12.31
CA VAL A 128 3.62 -4.94 12.48
C VAL A 128 4.70 -5.63 13.30
N SER A 129 4.28 -6.19 14.43
CA SER A 129 5.14 -6.82 15.43
C SER A 129 4.67 -8.26 15.63
N THR A 130 5.55 -9.23 15.40
CA THR A 130 5.29 -10.67 15.59
C THR A 130 6.30 -11.29 16.56
N MET A 131 7.60 -11.11 16.33
CA MET A 131 8.67 -11.68 17.15
C MET A 131 9.31 -10.62 18.03
N THR A 132 9.47 -9.40 17.51
CA THR A 132 10.00 -8.26 18.27
C THR A 132 8.87 -7.65 19.09
N PRO A 133 8.97 -7.50 20.42
CA PRO A 133 7.93 -6.82 21.20
C PRO A 133 7.63 -5.42 20.66
N LEU A 134 6.35 -5.07 20.52
CA LEU A 134 5.94 -3.79 19.93
C LEU A 134 6.61 -2.57 20.59
N LEU A 135 6.78 -2.60 21.93
CA LEU A 135 7.48 -1.54 22.66
C LEU A 135 8.92 -1.36 22.19
N GLN A 136 9.64 -2.46 21.93
CA GLN A 136 11.01 -2.44 21.42
C GLN A 136 11.04 -1.96 19.98
N LEU A 137 10.17 -2.50 19.11
CA LEU A 137 10.09 -2.11 17.69
C LEU A 137 9.85 -0.60 17.53
N MET A 138 8.95 -0.03 18.35
CA MET A 138 8.66 1.39 18.32
C MET A 138 9.78 2.24 18.93
N ASN A 139 10.48 1.76 19.95
CA ASN A 139 11.69 2.42 20.44
C ASN A 139 12.77 2.50 19.35
N ASP A 140 12.93 1.43 18.56
CA ASP A 140 13.88 1.40 17.46
C ASP A 140 13.47 2.37 16.34
N ALA A 141 12.17 2.48 16.04
CA ALA A 141 11.65 3.49 15.12
C ALA A 141 11.95 4.93 15.58
N LEU A 142 11.85 5.23 16.89
CA LEU A 142 12.22 6.53 17.45
C LEU A 142 13.71 6.84 17.27
N ILE A 143 14.58 5.84 17.49
CA ILE A 143 16.03 5.97 17.29
C ILE A 143 16.33 6.28 15.84
N VAL A 144 15.72 5.55 14.90
CA VAL A 144 15.92 5.74 13.47
C VAL A 144 15.41 7.10 13.00
N ALA A 145 14.22 7.52 13.46
CA ALA A 145 13.70 8.85 13.16
C ALA A 145 14.65 9.95 13.66
N LYS A 146 15.25 9.77 14.85
CA LYS A 146 16.24 10.69 15.39
C LYS A 146 17.54 10.72 14.58
N GLN A 147 18.01 9.57 14.10
CA GLN A 147 19.18 9.48 13.21
C GLN A 147 18.93 10.16 11.85
N LYS A 148 17.67 10.31 11.45
CA LYS A 148 17.22 11.05 10.25
C LYS A 148 16.88 12.52 10.52
N ASP A 149 17.36 13.06 11.64
CA ASP A 149 17.20 14.46 12.04
C ASP A 149 15.74 14.91 12.20
N HIS A 150 14.83 13.99 12.56
CA HIS A 150 13.50 14.40 13.00
C HIS A 150 13.54 15.04 14.38
N ASP A 151 12.76 16.10 14.54
CA ASP A 151 12.64 16.86 15.79
C ASP A 151 11.66 16.22 16.76
N VAL A 152 10.61 15.58 16.21
CA VAL A 152 9.51 14.96 16.95
C VAL A 152 8.98 13.75 16.19
N PHE A 153 8.47 12.78 16.94
CA PHE A 153 7.78 11.61 16.40
C PHE A 153 6.34 11.59 16.92
N ASN A 154 5.38 11.71 16.02
CA ASN A 154 3.95 11.74 16.31
C ASN A 154 3.33 10.35 16.07
N ALA A 155 2.37 9.98 16.90
CA ALA A 155 1.60 8.76 16.72
C ALA A 155 0.16 8.99 17.20
N LEU A 156 -0.80 8.38 16.51
CA LEU A 156 -2.20 8.31 16.95
C LEU A 156 -2.38 7.14 17.94
N ASP A 157 -3.46 7.17 18.72
CA ASP A 157 -3.89 6.10 19.62
C ASP A 157 -4.67 4.97 18.90
N VAL A 158 -4.51 4.86 17.57
CA VAL A 158 -5.12 3.79 16.76
C VAL A 158 -4.31 2.49 16.85
N MET A 159 -4.88 1.38 16.34
CA MET A 159 -4.24 0.07 16.34
C MET A 159 -3.79 -0.37 17.75
N GLN A 160 -2.60 -0.94 17.90
CA GLN A 160 -2.02 -1.32 19.20
C GLN A 160 -1.17 -0.21 19.82
N ASN A 161 -1.24 1.03 19.32
CA ASN A 161 -0.27 2.07 19.68
C ASN A 161 -0.33 2.46 21.16
N GLU A 162 -1.52 2.43 21.77
CA GLU A 162 -1.71 2.77 23.19
C GLU A 162 -0.77 1.97 24.11
N ALA A 163 -0.39 0.74 23.73
CA ALA A 163 0.49 -0.13 24.50
C ALA A 163 1.92 0.43 24.67
N PHE A 164 2.40 1.29 23.76
CA PHE A 164 3.75 1.86 23.85
C PHE A 164 3.78 3.35 24.19
N LEU A 165 2.70 4.11 23.94
CA LEU A 165 2.72 5.58 24.04
C LEU A 165 3.23 6.06 25.40
N LYS A 166 2.65 5.55 26.50
CA LYS A 166 3.05 5.96 27.85
C LYS A 166 4.47 5.53 28.20
N GLU A 167 4.82 4.28 27.89
CA GLU A 167 6.13 3.70 28.24
C GLU A 167 7.28 4.38 27.47
N LEU A 168 7.04 4.78 26.22
CA LEU A 168 7.97 5.54 25.38
C LEU A 168 7.85 7.06 25.56
N LYS A 169 7.16 7.52 26.61
CA LYS A 169 7.08 8.94 27.02
C LYS A 169 6.44 9.86 25.98
N PHE A 170 5.52 9.35 25.18
CA PHE A 170 4.67 10.20 24.35
C PHE A 170 3.81 11.09 25.25
N GLY A 171 3.77 12.38 24.94
CA GLY A 171 2.84 13.32 25.54
C GLY A 171 1.55 13.39 24.72
N PRO A 172 0.36 13.44 25.35
CA PRO A 172 -0.88 13.64 24.61
C PRO A 172 -0.87 15.03 23.96
N GLY A 173 -1.28 15.08 22.69
CA GLY A 173 -1.59 16.35 22.02
C GLY A 173 -2.89 16.97 22.54
N ASP A 174 -3.18 18.19 22.10
CA ASP A 174 -4.43 18.91 22.39
C ASP A 174 -5.51 18.71 21.31
N GLY A 175 -5.12 18.23 20.13
CA GLY A 175 -5.99 17.91 19.00
C GLY A 175 -6.56 16.49 19.04
N LYS A 176 -7.64 16.29 18.27
CA LYS A 176 -8.21 14.97 17.97
C LYS A 176 -8.37 14.81 16.47
N LEU A 177 -8.01 13.64 15.95
CA LEU A 177 -8.30 13.26 14.56
C LEU A 177 -9.57 12.41 14.53
N HIS A 178 -10.57 12.85 13.76
CA HIS A 178 -11.85 12.16 13.64
C HIS A 178 -11.97 11.47 12.29
N TYR A 179 -12.35 10.19 12.32
CA TYR A 179 -12.60 9.38 11.12
C TYR A 179 -14.08 9.39 10.77
N TYR A 180 -14.38 9.62 9.49
CA TYR A 180 -15.75 9.65 8.98
C TYR A 180 -15.87 8.72 7.77
N LEU A 181 -16.98 7.99 7.70
CA LEU A 181 -17.35 7.22 6.52
C LEU A 181 -18.51 7.92 5.82
N TYR A 182 -18.35 8.21 4.53
CA TYR A 182 -19.42 8.78 3.73
C TYR A 182 -20.31 7.65 3.17
N ASN A 183 -21.63 7.84 3.26
CA ASN A 183 -22.62 6.86 2.77
C ASN A 183 -22.45 5.44 3.33
N TYR A 184 -21.93 5.30 4.55
CA TYR A 184 -21.75 4.03 5.22
C TYR A 184 -22.10 4.13 6.70
N ARG A 185 -22.84 3.15 7.22
CA ARG A 185 -23.27 3.10 8.62
C ARG A 185 -22.69 1.89 9.33
N ILE A 186 -21.91 2.15 10.37
CA ILE A 186 -21.47 1.14 11.34
C ILE A 186 -22.53 0.98 12.45
N ARG A 187 -22.71 -0.26 12.94
CA ARG A 187 -23.75 -0.57 13.94
C ARG A 187 -23.42 0.02 15.31
N ASN A 188 -22.16 -0.06 15.71
CA ASN A 188 -21.61 0.47 16.95
C ASN A 188 -20.47 1.43 16.61
N GLY A 189 -20.18 2.38 17.51
CA GLY A 189 -18.99 3.21 17.38
C GLY A 189 -17.72 2.37 17.50
N LEU A 190 -16.68 2.75 16.75
CA LEU A 190 -15.37 2.11 16.79
C LEU A 190 -14.50 2.71 17.88
N LYS A 191 -13.76 1.87 18.58
CA LYS A 191 -12.62 2.29 19.41
C LYS A 191 -11.42 2.61 18.51
N PRO A 192 -10.52 3.51 18.93
CA PRO A 192 -9.27 3.74 18.21
C PRO A 192 -8.49 2.44 17.91
N SER A 193 -8.47 1.50 18.85
CA SER A 193 -7.81 0.19 18.68
C SER A 193 -8.43 -0.72 17.62
N GLU A 194 -9.64 -0.41 17.15
CA GLU A 194 -10.34 -1.15 16.08
C GLU A 194 -10.11 -0.51 14.69
N LEU A 195 -9.41 0.63 14.63
CA LEU A 195 -9.00 1.31 13.41
C LEU A 195 -7.57 0.89 13.04
N GLY A 196 -7.43 0.24 11.89
CA GLY A 196 -6.17 -0.09 11.23
C GLY A 196 -5.83 0.85 10.08
N LEU A 197 -6.26 2.10 10.17
CA LEU A 197 -6.14 3.09 9.09
C LEU A 197 -5.42 4.34 9.62
N VAL A 198 -4.40 4.78 8.89
CA VAL A 198 -3.74 6.07 9.07
C VAL A 198 -3.85 6.84 7.75
N LEU A 199 -4.36 8.06 7.81
CA LEU A 199 -4.50 8.96 6.66
C LEU A 199 -3.48 10.11 6.78
N LEU A 200 -2.98 10.57 5.64
CA LEU A 200 -2.05 11.70 5.50
C LEU A 200 -2.77 13.06 5.62
#